data_AF-A0A4U0NSG5-F1
#
_entry.id   AF-A0A4U0NSG5-F1
#
_cell.length_a   1.000
_cell.length_b   1.000
_cell.length_c   1.000
_cell.angle_alpha   90.00
_cell.angle_beta   90.00
_cell.angle_gamma   90.00
#
_symmetry.space_group_name_H-M   'P 1'
#
loop_
_entity.id
_entity.type
_entity.pdbx_description
1 polymer ?
#
loop_
_entity_poly.entity_id
_entity_poly.type
_entity_poly.pdbx_seq_one_letter_code
_entity_poly.pdbx_strand_id
1 'polypeptide(L)'
;MSEGAAVYPQDVEYGLFEGNPLAGLIEGFRLAPAAGGELEAWPVVHVQLRRGVRLSAVEADRLAKTCQYGVQRHLAAAGGDVTQAVDMDPSANGVAIELHPYGTGPFTEGGPVRR
;
A
#
# COMPACT_ATOMS: atom_id res chain seq x y z
N MET A 1 -8.79 -1.43 -25.86
CA MET A 1 -9.31 -1.55 -24.49
C MET A 1 -8.08 -1.61 -23.61
N SER A 2 -7.80 -0.56 -22.86
CA SER A 2 -6.68 -0.58 -21.93
C SER A 2 -7.11 -1.49 -20.77
N GLU A 3 -6.50 -2.66 -20.64
CA GLU A 3 -6.61 -3.43 -19.39
C GLU A 3 -6.10 -2.50 -18.28
N GLY A 4 -6.99 -2.06 -17.40
CA GLY A 4 -6.62 -1.27 -16.24
C GLY A 4 -5.51 -2.01 -15.50
N ALA A 5 -4.43 -1.31 -15.15
CA ALA A 5 -3.25 -1.91 -14.55
C ALA A 5 -3.65 -2.71 -13.30
N ALA A 6 -3.67 -4.03 -13.41
CA ALA A 6 -3.96 -4.89 -12.28
C ALA A 6 -2.79 -4.77 -11.30
N VAL A 7 -3.06 -4.25 -10.10
CA VAL A 7 -2.07 -4.18 -9.02
C VAL A 7 -1.95 -5.57 -8.41
N TYR A 8 -0.82 -6.25 -8.61
CA TYR A 8 -0.60 -7.57 -8.05
C TYR A 8 -0.08 -7.48 -6.61
N PRO A 9 -0.41 -8.45 -5.72
CA PRO A 9 0.13 -8.48 -4.36
C PRO A 9 1.65 -8.44 -4.31
N GLN A 10 2.34 -9.07 -5.28
CA GLN A 10 3.80 -9.08 -5.33
C GLN A 10 4.40 -7.69 -5.58
N ASP A 11 3.78 -6.88 -6.45
CA ASP A 11 4.22 -5.51 -6.71
C ASP A 11 4.09 -4.63 -5.47
N VAL A 12 2.98 -4.83 -4.73
CA VAL A 12 2.73 -4.15 -3.47
C VAL A 12 3.74 -4.61 -2.42
N GLU A 13 4.03 -5.90 -2.33
CA GLU A 13 5.02 -6.43 -1.39
C GLU A 13 6.40 -5.82 -1.64
N TYR A 14 6.89 -5.81 -2.88
CA TYR A 14 8.17 -5.16 -3.20
C TYR A 14 8.14 -3.68 -2.86
N GLY A 15 7.06 -2.99 -3.19
CA GLY A 15 6.88 -1.57 -2.85
C GLY A 15 6.88 -1.28 -1.34
N LEU A 16 6.30 -2.17 -0.54
CA LEU A 16 6.23 -2.00 0.92
C LEU A 16 7.56 -2.29 1.61
N PHE A 17 8.32 -3.29 1.13
CA PHE A 17 9.48 -3.82 1.86
C PHE A 17 10.83 -3.44 1.26
N GLU A 18 10.96 -3.23 -0.04
CA GLU A 18 12.26 -3.01 -0.68
C GLU A 18 12.72 -1.55 -0.54
N GLY A 19 13.84 -1.36 0.16
CA GLY A 19 14.41 -0.02 0.38
C GLY A 19 13.62 0.85 1.36
N ASN A 20 12.55 0.33 1.97
CA ASN A 20 11.79 1.03 3.00
C ASN A 20 12.51 0.94 4.37
N PRO A 21 13.05 2.04 4.92
CA PRO A 21 13.77 2.03 6.19
C PRO A 21 12.88 1.69 7.39
N LEU A 22 11.55 1.76 7.22
CA LEU A 22 10.55 1.48 8.24
C LEU A 22 9.92 0.08 8.07
N ALA A 23 10.39 -0.73 7.11
CA ALA A 23 9.86 -2.08 6.85
C ALA A 23 9.86 -3.00 8.07
N GLY A 24 10.79 -2.79 9.02
CA GLY A 24 10.85 -3.52 10.29
C GLY A 24 9.61 -3.32 11.19
N LEU A 25 8.79 -2.30 10.94
CA LEU A 25 7.54 -2.05 11.68
C LEU A 25 6.35 -2.82 11.11
N ILE A 26 6.47 -3.37 9.91
CA ILE A 26 5.39 -4.02 9.17
C ILE A 26 5.41 -5.52 9.46
N GLU A 27 4.24 -6.07 9.78
CA GLU A 27 4.00 -7.52 9.89
C GLU A 27 3.55 -8.11 8.54
N GLY A 28 2.75 -7.37 7.78
CA GLY A 28 2.25 -7.80 6.49
C GLY A 28 1.13 -6.89 5.98
N PHE A 29 0.46 -7.27 4.90
CA PHE A 29 -0.55 -6.44 4.25
C PHE A 29 -1.75 -7.24 3.71
N ARG A 30 -2.80 -6.51 3.31
CA ARG A 30 -3.97 -6.98 2.56
C ARG A 30 -4.38 -5.93 1.52
N LEU A 31 -4.93 -6.40 0.41
CA LEU A 31 -5.56 -5.55 -0.60
C LEU A 31 -7.07 -5.60 -0.45
N ALA A 32 -7.70 -4.43 -0.54
CA ALA A 32 -9.14 -4.29 -0.67
C ALA A 32 -9.46 -3.44 -1.91
N PRO A 33 -10.60 -3.68 -2.58
CA PRO A 33 -11.08 -2.79 -3.62
C PRO A 33 -11.26 -1.36 -3.08
N ALA A 34 -11.10 -0.36 -3.95
CA ALA A 34 -11.42 1.01 -3.58
C ALA A 34 -12.91 1.12 -3.17
N ALA A 35 -13.20 1.91 -2.15
CA ALA A 35 -14.58 2.22 -1.78
C ALA A 35 -15.24 2.99 -2.93
N GLY A 36 -16.27 2.42 -3.56
CA GLY A 36 -17.00 3.03 -4.68
C GLY A 36 -17.27 2.10 -5.86
N GLY A 37 -16.55 0.97 -5.96
CA GLY A 37 -16.81 -0.05 -6.98
C GLY A 37 -16.50 0.38 -8.41
N GLU A 38 -15.81 1.51 -8.59
CA GLU A 38 -15.36 1.97 -9.90
C GLU A 38 -14.24 1.06 -10.42
N LEU A 39 -14.38 0.61 -11.66
CA LEU A 39 -13.48 -0.35 -12.30
C LEU A 39 -12.04 0.20 -12.46
N GLU A 40 -11.88 1.52 -12.38
CA GLU A 40 -10.61 2.25 -12.54
C GLU A 40 -9.99 2.70 -11.21
N ALA A 41 -10.62 2.39 -10.07
CA ALA A 41 -10.15 2.88 -8.78
C ALA A 41 -9.00 2.02 -8.20
N TRP A 42 -7.96 2.70 -7.70
CA TRP A 42 -6.80 2.06 -7.08
C TRP A 42 -7.18 1.29 -5.81
N PRO A 43 -6.61 0.09 -5.56
CA PRO A 43 -6.91 -0.65 -4.35
C PRO A 43 -6.41 0.08 -3.09
N VAL A 44 -7.07 -0.19 -1.97
CA VAL A 44 -6.58 0.17 -0.65
C VAL A 44 -5.61 -0.91 -0.17
N VAL A 45 -4.39 -0.50 0.18
CA VAL A 45 -3.39 -1.36 0.82
C VAL A 45 -3.51 -1.17 2.32
N HIS A 46 -4.09 -2.18 2.98
CA HIS A 46 -4.08 -2.25 4.43
C HIS A 46 -2.76 -2.85 4.89
N VAL A 47 -2.07 -2.19 5.82
CA VAL A 47 -0.78 -2.60 6.37
C VAL A 47 -0.93 -2.89 7.85
N GLN A 48 -0.57 -4.10 8.27
CA GLN A 48 -0.55 -4.49 9.68
C GLN A 48 0.81 -4.15 10.29
N LEU A 49 0.78 -3.44 11.42
CA LEU A 49 1.96 -3.20 12.25
C LEU A 49 2.35 -4.45 13.04
N ARG A 50 3.65 -4.63 13.31
CA ARG A 50 4.14 -5.67 14.21
C ARG A 50 3.55 -5.53 15.61
N ARG A 51 3.39 -6.67 16.28
CA ARG A 51 2.85 -6.72 17.64
C ARG A 51 3.68 -5.84 18.59
N GLY A 52 2.99 -4.94 19.30
CA GLY A 52 3.61 -4.02 20.26
C GLY A 52 4.07 -2.68 19.68
N VAL A 53 4.09 -2.52 18.35
CA VAL A 53 4.35 -1.22 17.72
C VAL A 53 3.18 -0.28 18.02
N ARG A 54 3.49 0.91 18.54
CA ARG A 54 2.56 2.03 18.68
C ARG A 54 3.23 3.26 18.08
N LEU A 55 2.53 3.88 17.14
CA LEU A 55 2.99 5.07 16.43
C LEU A 55 2.17 6.27 16.89
N SER A 56 2.84 7.41 17.08
CA SER A 56 2.18 8.71 17.07
C SER A 56 1.57 9.00 15.70
N ALA A 57 0.69 10.00 15.63
CA ALA A 57 0.09 10.42 14.35
C ALA A 57 1.15 10.79 13.30
N VAL A 58 2.24 11.43 13.72
CA VAL A 58 3.36 11.83 12.83
C VAL A 58 4.12 10.61 12.31
N GLU A 59 4.39 9.63 13.18
CA GLU A 59 5.08 8.39 12.78
C GLU A 59 4.20 7.53 11.87
N ALA A 60 2.89 7.48 12.13
CA ALA A 60 1.92 6.79 11.29
C ALA A 60 1.84 7.43 9.89
N ASP A 61 1.73 8.76 9.81
CA ASP A 61 1.73 9.49 8.53
C ASP A 61 3.03 9.26 7.75
N ARG A 62 4.18 9.30 8.42
CA ARG A 62 5.49 9.03 7.79
C ARG A 62 5.57 7.62 7.23
N LEU A 63 5.11 6.61 7.98
CA LEU A 63 5.10 5.23 7.52
C LEU A 63 4.16 5.05 6.33
N ALA A 64 2.94 5.60 6.40
CA ALA A 64 1.96 5.54 5.33
C ALA A 64 2.50 6.15 4.02
N LYS A 65 3.08 7.35 4.07
CA LYS A 65 3.71 8.02 2.92
C LYS A 65 4.90 7.24 2.35
N THR A 66 5.72 6.66 3.22
CA THR A 66 6.87 5.85 2.79
C THR A 66 6.41 4.59 2.06
N CYS A 67 5.38 3.92 2.56
CA CYS A 67 4.75 2.77 1.92
C CYS A 67 4.13 3.16 0.57
N GLN A 68 3.37 4.26 0.54
CA GLN A 68 2.72 4.77 -0.66
C GLN A 68 3.74 5.04 -1.77
N TYR A 69 4.80 5.79 -1.44
CA TYR A 69 5.88 6.11 -2.37
C TYR A 69 6.59 4.85 -2.88
N GLY A 70 6.87 3.89 -2.00
CA GLY A 70 7.52 2.63 -2.38
C GLY A 70 6.69 1.81 -3.38
N VAL A 71 5.39 1.69 -3.12
CA VAL A 71 4.44 1.00 -4.01
C VAL A 71 4.31 1.72 -5.35
N GLN A 72 4.10 3.04 -5.35
CA GLN A 72 4.02 3.82 -6.59
C GLN A 72 5.29 3.71 -7.43
N ARG A 73 6.46 3.81 -6.79
CA ARG A 73 7.77 3.67 -7.45
C ARG A 73 7.92 2.28 -8.09
N HIS A 74 7.53 1.22 -7.37
CA HIS A 74 7.65 -0.13 -7.89
C HIS A 74 6.71 -0.37 -9.07
N LEU A 75 5.45 0.06 -8.96
CA LEU A 75 4.46 -0.05 -10.05
C LEU A 75 4.88 0.73 -11.30
N ALA A 76 5.45 1.94 -11.13
CA ALA A 76 5.99 2.72 -12.23
C ALA A 76 7.19 2.02 -12.92
N ALA A 77 8.00 1.28 -12.16
CA ALA A 77 9.15 0.54 -12.68
C ALA A 77 8.77 -0.81 -13.34
N ALA A 78 7.69 -1.46 -12.87
CA ALA A 78 7.24 -2.77 -13.34
C ALA A 78 6.56 -2.76 -14.73
N GLY A 79 6.28 -1.57 -15.30
CA GLY A 79 6.02 -1.43 -16.74
C GLY A 79 4.56 -1.52 -17.20
N GLY A 80 3.62 -0.92 -16.47
CA GLY A 80 2.38 -0.42 -17.09
C GLY A 80 2.58 1.04 -17.50
N ASP A 81 1.78 1.56 -18.42
CA ASP A 81 1.73 2.98 -18.86
C ASP A 81 1.29 3.91 -17.71
N VAL A 82 2.03 3.92 -16.59
CA VAL A 82 1.85 4.75 -15.39
C VAL A 82 2.73 6.00 -15.49
N THR A 83 3.11 6.38 -16.71
CA THR A 83 3.89 7.59 -17.02
C THR A 83 3.04 8.86 -17.09
N GLN A 84 1.73 8.81 -16.78
CA GLN A 84 0.88 10.00 -16.61
C GLN A 84 0.46 10.32 -15.17
N ALA A 85 0.94 9.58 -14.16
CA ALA A 85 0.61 9.85 -12.74
C ALA A 85 1.73 10.59 -11.98
N VAL A 86 2.81 10.98 -12.65
CA VAL A 86 3.98 11.62 -12.01
C VAL A 86 3.88 13.15 -11.95
N ASP A 87 2.91 13.74 -12.65
CA ASP A 87 2.63 15.19 -12.66
C ASP A 87 1.30 15.53 -11.94
N MET A 88 0.64 14.52 -11.37
CA MET A 88 -0.59 14.69 -10.61
C MET A 88 -0.28 14.65 -9.13
N ASP A 89 -0.95 15.54 -8.39
CA ASP A 89 -1.01 15.57 -6.94
C ASP A 89 -0.96 14.14 -6.36
N PRO A 90 0.04 13.77 -5.53
CA PRO A 90 0.19 12.42 -5.00
C PRO A 90 -1.04 11.95 -4.19
N SER A 91 -1.95 12.88 -3.88
CA SER A 91 -3.22 12.64 -3.22
C SER A 91 -4.36 12.27 -4.18
N ALA A 92 -4.26 12.59 -5.49
CA ALA A 92 -5.39 12.57 -6.42
C ALA A 92 -5.54 11.27 -7.23
N ASN A 93 -4.50 10.44 -7.36
CA ASN A 93 -4.51 9.19 -8.14
C ASN A 93 -3.60 8.10 -7.55
N GLY A 94 -3.39 8.12 -6.23
CA GLY A 94 -2.44 7.23 -5.55
C GLY A 94 -3.08 6.02 -4.89
N VAL A 95 -2.31 4.93 -4.80
CA VAL A 95 -2.62 3.79 -3.92
C VAL A 95 -2.81 4.30 -2.49
N ALA A 96 -3.95 4.01 -1.87
CA ALA A 96 -4.24 4.41 -0.49
C ALA A 96 -3.57 3.44 0.49
N ILE A 97 -2.93 3.97 1.54
CA ILE A 97 -2.32 3.16 2.60
C ILE A 97 -3.09 3.37 3.91
N GLU A 98 -3.60 2.29 4.48
CA GLU A 98 -4.21 2.30 5.80
C GLU A 98 -3.40 1.45 6.78
N LEU A 99 -3.01 2.04 7.91
CA LEU A 99 -2.23 1.36 8.94
C LEU A 99 -3.15 0.78 10.03
N HIS A 100 -2.91 -0.48 10.39
CA HIS A 100 -3.68 -1.21 11.39
C HIS A 100 -2.75 -1.72 12.50
N PRO A 101 -3.09 -1.51 13.79
CA PRO A 101 -2.46 -2.26 14.86
C PRO A 101 -2.54 -3.78 14.63
N TYR A 102 -1.63 -4.53 15.24
CA TYR A 102 -1.58 -5.98 15.11
C TYR A 102 -2.93 -6.63 15.44
N GLY A 103 -3.46 -7.43 14.52
CA GLY A 103 -4.70 -8.19 14.69
C GLY A 103 -5.97 -7.34 14.70
N THR A 104 -5.97 -6.19 14.03
CA THR A 104 -7.14 -5.29 13.95
C THR A 104 -7.55 -5.03 12.51
N GLY A 105 -8.73 -4.42 12.31
CA GLY A 105 -9.24 -4.10 10.98
C GLY A 105 -9.40 -5.34 10.10
N PRO A 106 -8.94 -5.34 8.84
CA PRO A 106 -9.10 -6.48 7.95
C PRO A 106 -8.25 -7.69 8.35
N PHE A 107 -7.45 -7.63 9.42
CA PHE A 107 -6.59 -8.72 9.87
C PHE A 107 -7.16 -9.51 11.06
N THR A 108 -8.41 -9.26 11.45
CA THR A 108 -9.08 -10.04 12.51
C THR A 108 -9.41 -11.46 12.07
N GLU A 109 -9.62 -11.69 10.77
CA GLU A 109 -9.99 -12.98 10.20
C GLU A 109 -8.99 -13.39 9.10
N GLY A 110 -8.14 -14.37 9.42
CA GLY A 110 -7.02 -14.82 8.58
C GLY A 110 -5.75 -13.98 8.77
N GLY A 111 -4.58 -14.58 8.51
CA GLY A 111 -3.29 -13.87 8.61
C GLY A 111 -3.11 -12.82 7.50
N PRO A 112 -2.17 -11.86 7.67
CA PRO A 112 -1.74 -11.01 6.57
C PRO A 112 -0.97 -11.82 5.52
N VAL A 113 -0.80 -11.27 4.31
CA VAL A 113 0.28 -11.71 3.41
C VAL A 113 1.60 -11.38 4.11
N ARG A 114 2.45 -12.40 4.29
CA ARG A 114 3.70 -12.31 5.06
C ARG A 114 4.90 -12.39 4.14
N ARG A 115 5.96 -11.68 4.54
CA ARG A 115 7.32 -11.86 4.04
C ARG A 115 8.11 -12.79 4.97
#